data_AF-A0A538C8W0-F1
#
_entry.id   AF-A0A538C8W0-F1
#
_cell.length_a   1.000
_cell.length_b   1.000
_cell.length_c   1.000
_cell.angle_alpha   90.00
_cell.angle_beta   90.00
_cell.angle_gamma   90.00
#
_symmetry.space_group_name_H-M   'P 1'
#
loop_
_entity.id
_entity.type
_entity.pdbx_description
1 polymer ?
#
loop_
_entity_poly.entity_id
_entity_poly.type
_entity_poly.pdbx_seq_one_letter_code
_entity_poly.pdbx_strand_id
1 'polypeptide(L)'
;RALGLGLTDTWFASPSGLNDNGYSTARDVAAMTRWAYQSPTFASIVATKSYTVAMPSGGRIQLRNLNDLLFDYPGAIGAKTGYTLRSHWSLVGVAKRGSTRLMVVLLGDPVRPFVDGTKLLNWGFRVMRPTSTPVLRSPRLRDQPVFDLRHRERVG
;
A
#
# COMPACT_ATOMS: atom_id res chain seq x y z
N ARG A 1 -8.73 -13.40 7.58
CA ARG A 1 -8.17 -13.05 6.26
C ARG A 1 -6.66 -12.89 6.25
N ALA A 2 -6.04 -12.26 7.26
CA ALA A 2 -4.57 -12.08 7.35
C ALA A 2 -3.76 -13.37 7.12
N LEU A 3 -4.09 -14.45 7.84
CA LEU A 3 -3.43 -15.76 7.68
C LEU A 3 -3.56 -16.33 6.25
N GLY A 4 -4.71 -16.16 5.61
CA GLY A 4 -4.96 -16.61 4.23
C GLY A 4 -4.21 -15.80 3.17
N LEU A 5 -3.62 -14.66 3.53
CA LEU A 5 -2.76 -13.83 2.67
C LEU A 5 -1.28 -13.93 3.05
N GLY A 6 -0.93 -14.74 4.06
CA GLY A 6 0.45 -14.89 4.54
C GLY A 6 1.00 -13.65 5.23
N LEU A 7 0.15 -12.81 5.84
CA LEU A 7 0.56 -11.62 6.59
C LEU A 7 1.07 -12.05 7.98
N THR A 8 2.33 -12.46 8.06
CA THR A 8 2.90 -13.08 9.26
C THR A 8 3.25 -12.07 10.35
N ASP A 9 3.42 -10.80 9.99
CA ASP A 9 3.83 -9.73 10.90
C ASP A 9 2.71 -8.69 11.05
N THR A 10 1.46 -9.17 11.12
CA THR A 10 0.26 -8.33 11.20
C THR A 10 -0.76 -8.86 12.20
N TRP A 11 -1.21 -7.97 13.09
CA TRP A 11 -2.35 -8.21 13.97
C TRP A 11 -3.31 -7.03 13.92
N PHE A 12 -4.58 -7.30 13.58
CA PHE A 12 -5.64 -6.30 13.54
C PHE A 12 -6.43 -6.32 14.85
N ALA A 13 -6.24 -5.30 15.68
CA ALA A 13 -7.00 -5.14 16.93
C ALA A 13 -8.37 -4.48 16.70
N SER A 14 -8.49 -3.57 15.72
CA SER A 14 -9.75 -2.93 15.33
C SER A 14 -9.80 -2.67 13.81
N PRO A 15 -10.98 -2.37 13.24
CA PRO A 15 -11.10 -2.05 11.81
C PRO A 15 -10.64 -0.63 11.46
N SER A 16 -10.52 0.28 12.43
CA SER A 16 -10.15 1.69 12.18
C SER A 16 -8.68 1.98 12.43
N GLY A 17 -8.01 1.20 13.29
CA GLY A 17 -6.65 1.45 13.76
C GLY A 17 -6.55 2.60 14.77
N LEU A 18 -7.68 3.10 15.29
CA LEU A 18 -7.71 4.20 16.24
C LEU A 18 -7.56 3.68 17.67
N ASN A 19 -6.53 4.14 18.38
CA ASN A 19 -6.29 3.87 19.81
C ASN A 19 -6.31 2.37 20.19
N ASP A 20 -5.82 1.50 19.31
CA ASP A 20 -5.70 0.06 19.58
C ASP A 20 -4.23 -0.37 19.64
N ASN A 21 -3.95 -1.67 19.84
CA ASN A 21 -2.60 -2.24 19.86
C ASN A 21 -2.26 -3.02 18.58
N GLY A 22 -3.06 -2.86 17.52
CA GLY A 22 -2.83 -3.49 16.24
C GLY A 22 -1.53 -3.02 15.60
N TYR A 23 -0.93 -3.88 14.77
CA TYR A 23 0.31 -3.60 14.08
C TYR A 23 0.38 -4.32 12.74
N SER A 24 1.27 -3.85 11.87
CA SER A 24 1.61 -4.46 10.59
C SER A 24 3.00 -4.00 10.15
N THR A 25 3.50 -4.55 9.05
CA THR A 25 4.74 -4.13 8.40
C THR A 25 4.47 -3.55 7.02
N ALA A 26 5.43 -2.78 6.48
CA ALA A 26 5.29 -2.23 5.13
C ALA A 26 5.12 -3.34 4.07
N ARG A 27 5.78 -4.49 4.27
CA ARG A 27 5.66 -5.68 3.42
C ARG A 27 4.23 -6.24 3.44
N ASP A 28 3.67 -6.44 4.63
CA ASP A 28 2.34 -7.03 4.77
C ASP A 28 1.25 -6.10 4.24
N VAL A 29 1.36 -4.80 4.51
CA VAL A 29 0.47 -3.79 3.94
C VAL A 29 0.56 -3.78 2.41
N ALA A 30 1.75 -3.92 1.83
CA ALA A 30 1.92 -4.01 0.38
C ALA A 30 1.25 -5.27 -0.21
N ALA A 31 1.41 -6.43 0.45
CA ALA A 31 0.77 -7.68 0.04
C ALA A 31 -0.77 -7.59 0.10
N MET A 32 -1.29 -7.04 1.20
CA MET A 32 -2.73 -6.79 1.38
C MET A 32 -3.28 -5.82 0.33
N THR A 33 -2.57 -4.73 0.06
CA THR A 33 -2.98 -3.74 -0.94
C THR A 33 -2.97 -4.34 -2.34
N ARG A 34 -1.95 -5.14 -2.68
CA ARG A 34 -1.88 -5.86 -3.96
C ARG A 34 -3.07 -6.80 -4.13
N TRP A 35 -3.45 -7.51 -3.07
CA TRP A 35 -4.64 -8.36 -3.08
C TRP A 35 -5.92 -7.53 -3.26
N ALA A 36 -6.08 -6.42 -2.54
CA ALA A 36 -7.26 -5.56 -2.62
C ALA A 36 -7.48 -4.97 -4.02
N TYR A 37 -6.41 -4.60 -4.74
CA TYR A 37 -6.49 -4.11 -6.13
C TYR A 37 -6.94 -5.16 -7.16
N GLN A 38 -7.13 -6.43 -6.77
CA GLN A 38 -7.81 -7.42 -7.62
C GLN A 38 -9.32 -7.14 -7.72
N SER A 39 -9.90 -6.41 -6.76
CA SER A 39 -11.29 -5.97 -6.80
C SER A 39 -11.43 -4.68 -7.63
N PRO A 40 -12.20 -4.69 -8.74
CA PRO A 40 -12.49 -3.47 -9.50
C PRO A 40 -13.21 -2.42 -8.64
N THR A 41 -14.06 -2.87 -7.71
CA THR A 41 -14.77 -1.99 -6.76
C THR A 41 -13.78 -1.26 -5.85
N PHE A 42 -12.81 -1.97 -5.25
CA PHE A 42 -11.78 -1.33 -4.43
C PHE A 42 -10.99 -0.32 -5.25
N ALA A 43 -10.53 -0.69 -6.45
CA ALA A 43 -9.76 0.18 -7.32
C ALA A 43 -10.52 1.47 -7.68
N SER A 44 -11.84 1.37 -7.93
CA SER A 44 -12.71 2.52 -8.21
C SER A 44 -12.87 3.42 -6.99
N ILE A 45 -13.16 2.85 -5.82
CA ILE A 45 -13.35 3.60 -4.57
C ILE A 45 -12.10 4.40 -4.22
N VAL A 46 -10.92 3.75 -4.21
CA VAL A 46 -9.70 4.43 -3.74
C VAL A 46 -9.19 5.48 -4.73
N ALA A 47 -9.58 5.41 -6.01
CA ALA A 47 -9.25 6.40 -7.03
C ALA A 47 -10.22 7.59 -7.07
N THR A 48 -11.34 7.51 -6.33
CA THR A 48 -12.36 8.57 -6.31
C THR A 48 -11.81 9.79 -5.58
N LYS A 49 -11.72 10.94 -6.30
CA LYS A 49 -11.20 12.20 -5.73
C LYS A 49 -12.19 12.89 -4.80
N SER A 50 -13.48 12.81 -5.11
CA SER A 50 -14.55 13.38 -4.30
C SER A 50 -15.83 12.57 -4.47
N TYR A 51 -16.64 12.50 -3.41
CA TYR A 51 -17.92 11.80 -3.43
C TYR A 51 -18.96 12.54 -2.58
N THR A 52 -20.15 12.76 -3.13
CA THR A 52 -21.24 13.44 -2.40
C THR A 52 -22.15 12.40 -1.75
N VAL A 53 -22.28 12.45 -0.43
CA VAL A 53 -23.14 11.57 0.36
C VAL A 53 -24.45 12.30 0.66
N ALA A 54 -25.57 11.64 0.41
CA ALA A 54 -26.87 12.10 0.89
C ALA A 54 -27.04 11.70 2.37
N MET A 55 -27.45 12.65 3.20
CA MET A 55 -27.64 12.43 4.63
C MET A 55 -29.10 12.04 4.92
N PRO A 56 -29.35 11.20 5.93
CA PRO A 56 -30.71 10.88 6.37
C PRO A 56 -31.55 12.11 6.74
N SER A 57 -30.90 13.20 7.17
CA SER A 57 -31.53 14.48 7.49
C SER A 57 -31.96 15.31 6.26
N GLY A 58 -31.77 14.81 5.03
CA GLY A 58 -32.15 15.50 3.79
C GLY A 58 -31.05 16.40 3.19
N GLY A 59 -29.92 16.57 3.87
CA GLY A 59 -28.76 17.33 3.38
C GLY A 59 -27.80 16.51 2.50
N ARG A 60 -26.79 17.16 1.93
CA ARG A 60 -25.69 16.52 1.18
C ARG A 60 -24.35 16.97 1.73
N ILE A 61 -23.42 16.04 1.89
CA ILE A 61 -22.03 16.33 2.31
C ILE A 61 -21.08 15.91 1.20
N GLN A 62 -20.19 16.82 0.82
CA GLN A 62 -19.11 16.51 -0.11
C GLN A 62 -17.90 15.99 0.65
N LEU A 63 -17.48 14.76 0.34
CA LEU A 63 -16.23 14.20 0.83
C LEU A 63 -15.13 14.42 -0.20
N ARG A 64 -13.94 14.82 0.27
CA ARG A 64 -12.70 14.89 -0.51
C ARG A 64 -11.78 13.76 -0.08
N ASN A 65 -11.14 13.10 -1.04
CA ASN A 65 -10.11 12.12 -0.74
C ASN A 65 -8.90 12.79 -0.07
N LEU A 66 -8.45 12.23 1.05
CA LEU A 66 -7.32 12.77 1.80
C LEU A 66 -5.95 12.34 1.26
N ASN A 67 -5.91 11.48 0.23
CA ASN A 67 -4.67 11.10 -0.43
C ASN A 67 -4.30 12.14 -1.49
N ASP A 68 -3.43 13.09 -1.10
CA ASP A 68 -3.03 14.21 -1.97
C ASP A 68 -2.29 13.76 -3.24
N LEU A 69 -1.71 12.54 -3.27
CA LEU A 69 -1.12 11.99 -4.49
C LEU A 69 -2.12 11.92 -5.65
N LEU A 70 -3.41 11.69 -5.40
CA LEU A 70 -4.43 11.67 -6.46
C LEU A 70 -4.56 13.00 -7.18
N PHE A 71 -4.23 14.10 -6.52
CA PHE A 71 -4.33 15.45 -7.07
C PHE A 71 -3.00 15.88 -7.68
N ASP A 72 -1.89 15.56 -7.01
CA ASP A 72 -0.60 16.20 -7.29
C ASP A 72 0.40 15.28 -8.01
N TYR A 73 0.18 13.96 -8.02
CA TYR A 73 1.12 13.01 -8.61
C TYR A 73 0.58 12.38 -9.91
N PRO A 74 1.22 12.64 -11.07
CA PRO A 74 0.76 12.09 -12.35
C PRO A 74 0.69 10.56 -12.36
N GLY A 75 -0.48 10.05 -12.74
CA GLY A 75 -0.76 8.62 -12.80
C GLY A 75 -1.11 7.98 -11.45
N ALA A 76 -1.28 8.75 -10.38
CA ALA A 76 -1.78 8.23 -9.11
C ALA A 76 -3.18 7.61 -9.27
N ILE A 77 -3.37 6.46 -8.64
CA ILE A 77 -4.61 5.67 -8.64
C ILE A 77 -5.06 5.29 -7.22
N GLY A 78 -4.62 6.07 -6.21
CA GLY A 78 -5.18 6.05 -4.86
C GLY A 78 -4.45 5.15 -3.87
N ALA A 79 -5.25 4.37 -3.13
CA ALA A 79 -5.01 3.68 -1.86
C ALA A 79 -5.38 4.52 -0.62
N LYS A 80 -4.50 4.75 0.36
CA LYS A 80 -4.96 5.25 1.67
C LYS A 80 -3.88 5.96 2.50
N THR A 81 -4.32 6.94 3.29
CA THR A 81 -3.54 7.65 4.31
C THR A 81 -3.96 7.26 5.73
N GLY A 82 -3.12 7.46 6.74
CA GLY A 82 -3.47 7.29 8.14
C GLY A 82 -2.58 8.14 9.04
N TYR A 83 -3.10 8.57 10.17
CA TYR A 83 -2.34 9.32 11.16
C TYR A 83 -2.90 9.07 12.56
N THR A 84 -2.01 8.84 13.52
CA THR A 84 -2.30 8.95 14.96
C THR A 84 -1.08 9.57 15.64
N LEU A 85 -1.26 10.09 16.86
CA LEU A 85 -0.14 10.60 17.65
C LEU A 85 0.93 9.53 17.92
N ARG A 86 0.54 8.25 18.04
CA ARG A 86 1.46 7.14 18.33
C ARG A 86 2.14 6.59 17.08
N SER A 87 1.43 6.53 15.94
CA SER A 87 1.93 5.90 14.71
C SER A 87 2.58 6.88 13.75
N HIS A 88 2.46 8.19 13.98
CA HIS A 88 2.70 9.23 12.97
C HIS A 88 1.96 8.93 11.65
N TRP A 89 2.45 9.46 10.53
CA TRP A 89 1.82 9.26 9.23
C TRP A 89 2.13 7.89 8.64
N SER A 90 1.08 7.27 8.11
CA SER A 90 1.16 6.12 7.24
C SER A 90 0.56 6.48 5.88
N LEU A 91 1.22 6.07 4.80
CA LEU A 91 0.76 6.30 3.44
C LEU A 91 0.95 5.04 2.61
N VAL A 92 -0.14 4.60 1.98
CA VAL A 92 -0.10 3.69 0.85
C VAL A 92 -0.50 4.49 -0.38
N GLY A 93 0.42 4.61 -1.34
CA GLY A 93 0.19 5.31 -2.59
C GLY A 93 0.45 4.39 -3.76
N VAL A 94 -0.45 4.37 -4.75
CA VAL A 94 -0.26 3.60 -5.99
C VAL A 94 -0.31 4.53 -7.19
N ALA A 95 0.60 4.33 -8.13
CA ALA A 95 0.63 5.06 -9.38
C ALA A 95 0.88 4.13 -10.58
N LYS A 96 0.42 4.54 -11.74
CA LYS A 96 0.54 3.80 -13.01
C LYS A 96 1.15 4.70 -14.08
N ARG A 97 2.15 4.19 -14.80
CA ARG A 97 2.73 4.79 -16.01
C ARG A 97 2.81 3.72 -17.10
N GLY A 98 2.04 3.87 -18.18
CA GLY A 98 1.90 2.83 -19.20
C GLY A 98 1.35 1.52 -18.61
N SER A 99 2.03 0.40 -18.87
CA SER A 99 1.70 -0.92 -18.30
C SER A 99 2.20 -1.11 -16.86
N THR A 100 3.07 -0.23 -16.37
CA THR A 100 3.76 -0.38 -15.09
C THR A 100 2.95 0.25 -13.96
N ARG A 101 2.69 -0.53 -12.90
CA ARG A 101 2.10 -0.06 -11.64
C ARG A 101 3.14 -0.16 -10.53
N LEU A 102 3.25 0.90 -9.74
CA LEU A 102 4.07 0.97 -8.54
C LEU A 102 3.24 1.32 -7.33
N MET A 103 3.65 0.77 -6.20
CA MET A 103 3.11 1.06 -4.87
C MET A 103 4.24 1.51 -3.97
N VAL A 104 3.97 2.52 -3.15
CA VAL A 104 4.80 2.93 -2.02
C VAL A 104 4.01 2.71 -0.73
N VAL A 105 4.68 2.18 0.29
CA VAL A 105 4.16 2.04 1.65
C VAL A 105 5.13 2.73 2.60
N LEU A 106 4.64 3.75 3.29
CA LEU A 106 5.32 4.45 4.38
C LEU A 106 4.55 4.19 5.67
N LEU A 107 5.27 3.85 6.73
CA LEU A 107 4.74 3.69 8.09
C LEU A 107 5.63 4.51 9.02
N GLY A 108 5.04 5.35 9.87
CA GLY A 108 5.82 6.15 10.83
C GLY A 108 6.50 7.38 10.25
N ASP A 109 6.04 7.93 9.13
CA ASP A 109 6.58 9.18 8.61
C ASP A 109 6.21 10.33 9.56
N PRO A 110 7.18 11.09 10.09
CA PRO A 110 6.90 12.06 11.13
C PRO A 110 6.20 13.31 10.59
N VAL A 111 6.35 13.67 9.31
CA VAL A 111 6.00 15.02 8.83
C VAL A 111 5.49 15.09 7.38
N ARG A 112 6.06 14.36 6.42
CA ARG A 112 5.88 14.64 4.97
C ARG A 112 5.60 13.39 4.11
N PRO A 113 4.56 12.58 4.44
CA PRO A 113 4.28 11.33 3.75
C PRO A 113 4.14 11.47 2.23
N PHE A 114 3.50 12.54 1.75
CA PHE A 114 3.27 12.74 0.32
C PHE A 114 4.54 13.15 -0.44
N VAL A 115 5.44 13.91 0.21
CA VAL A 115 6.72 14.32 -0.39
C VAL A 115 7.61 13.09 -0.52
N ASP A 116 7.74 12.31 0.55
CA ASP A 116 8.63 11.15 0.55
C ASP A 116 8.05 9.99 -0.27
N GLY A 117 6.73 9.83 -0.27
CA GLY A 117 6.02 8.93 -1.19
C GLY A 117 6.26 9.29 -2.66
N THR A 118 6.22 10.58 -3.00
CA THR A 118 6.52 11.08 -4.34
C THR A 118 7.98 10.79 -4.75
N LYS A 119 8.95 11.01 -3.86
CA LYS A 119 10.36 10.70 -4.11
C LYS A 119 10.56 9.21 -4.40
N LEU A 120 9.97 8.33 -3.58
CA LEU A 120 10.07 6.87 -3.75
C LEU A 120 9.40 6.39 -5.03
N LEU A 121 8.21 6.89 -5.36
CA LEU A 121 7.54 6.55 -6.61
C LEU A 121 8.36 7.02 -7.83
N ASN A 122 8.92 8.23 -7.78
CA ASN A 122 9.77 8.75 -8.85
C ASN A 122 11.04 7.91 -9.01
N TRP A 123 11.70 7.57 -7.90
CA TRP A 123 12.86 6.69 -7.90
C TRP A 123 12.51 5.31 -8.50
N GLY A 124 11.42 4.69 -8.04
CA GLY A 124 10.95 3.39 -8.51
C GLY A 124 10.67 3.37 -10.01
N PHE A 125 9.98 4.39 -10.53
CA PHE A 125 9.72 4.48 -11.98
C PHE A 125 10.98 4.76 -12.79
N ARG A 126 11.98 5.45 -12.22
CA ARG A 126 13.26 5.67 -12.90
C ARG A 126 14.06 4.38 -13.03
N VAL A 127 14.11 3.55 -11.99
CA VAL A 127 14.88 2.29 -11.99
C VAL A 127 14.20 1.16 -12.76
N MET A 128 12.87 1.18 -12.90
CA MET A 128 12.12 0.17 -13.66
C MET A 128 11.91 0.49 -15.14
N ARG A 129 12.29 1.69 -15.60
CA ARG A 129 12.45 1.90 -17.05
C ARG A 129 13.51 0.88 -17.49
N PRO A 130 13.21 -0.02 -18.44
CA PRO A 130 14.22 -0.97 -18.88
C PRO A 130 15.41 -0.16 -19.40
N THR A 131 16.56 -0.24 -18.74
CA THR A 131 17.81 -0.13 -19.47
C THR A 131 17.71 -1.17 -20.57
N SER A 132 17.83 -0.76 -21.82
CA SER A 132 17.83 -1.61 -23.02
C SER A 132 18.97 -2.66 -23.04
N THR A 133 19.68 -2.83 -21.92
CA THR A 133 20.67 -3.87 -21.71
C THR A 133 19.95 -5.13 -21.23
N PRO A 134 19.99 -6.24 -22.00
CA PRO A 134 19.47 -7.51 -21.52
C PRO A 134 20.30 -7.91 -20.30
N VAL A 135 19.69 -7.92 -19.12
CA VAL A 135 20.24 -8.67 -18.00
C VAL A 135 20.15 -10.13 -18.43
N LEU A 136 21.30 -10.75 -18.72
CA LEU A 136 21.42 -12.19 -18.91
C LEU A 136 20.69 -12.87 -17.74
N ARG A 137 19.54 -13.49 -18.03
CA ARG A 137 18.81 -14.27 -17.04
C ARG A 137 19.69 -15.46 -16.68
N SER A 138 20.28 -15.42 -15.49
CA SER A 138 20.94 -16.61 -14.95
C SER A 138 19.91 -17.76 -14.88
N PRO A 139 20.25 -19.01 -15.26
CA PRO A 139 19.26 -20.08 -15.41
C PRO A 139 18.72 -20.67 -14.10
N ARG A 140 18.95 -20.07 -12.93
CA ARG A 140 18.66 -20.73 -11.64
C ARG A 140 17.78 -19.91 -10.71
N LEU A 141 16.54 -19.69 -11.13
CA LEU A 141 15.44 -19.23 -10.26
C LEU A 141 14.12 -19.94 -10.63
N ARG A 142 14.14 -21.27 -10.79
CA ARG A 142 12.91 -22.06 -10.95
C ARG A 142 12.61 -23.04 -9.82
N ASP A 143 13.61 -23.47 -9.04
CA ASP A 143 13.39 -24.60 -8.11
C ASP A 143 13.78 -24.31 -6.65
N GLN A 144 13.77 -23.05 -6.21
CA GLN A 144 13.87 -22.74 -4.77
C GLN A 144 12.46 -22.69 -4.18
N PRO A 145 12.12 -23.50 -3.16
CA PRO A 145 10.88 -23.33 -2.43
C PRO A 145 10.87 -21.91 -1.84
N VAL A 146 9.78 -21.19 -2.04
CA VAL A 146 9.56 -19.92 -1.34
C VAL A 146 9.33 -20.27 0.14
N PHE A 147 10.42 -20.31 0.90
CA PHE A 147 10.52 -20.45 2.36
C PHE A 147 9.63 -21.55 3.00
N ASP A 148 10.23 -22.72 3.26
CA ASP A 148 9.69 -23.69 4.23
C ASP A 148 10.15 -23.29 5.65
N LEU A 149 9.20 -22.90 6.50
CA LEU A 149 9.42 -22.54 7.91
C LEU A 149 9.08 -23.70 8.85
N ARG A 150 9.39 -24.94 8.48
CA ARG A 150 9.36 -26.08 9.41
C ARG A 150 10.76 -26.48 9.82
N HIS A 151 11.37 -25.70 10.72
CA HIS A 151 12.25 -26.22 11.77
C HIS A 151 12.64 -25.07 12.71
N ARG A 152 11.98 -25.01 13.86
CA ARG A 152 12.66 -24.59 15.09
C ARG A 152 12.62 -25.77 16.04
N GLU A 153 13.75 -26.45 16.10
CA GLU A 153 14.09 -27.35 17.19
C GLU A 153 13.99 -26.59 18.52
N ARG A 154 13.47 -27.30 19.52
CA ARG A 154 13.62 -26.93 20.93
C ARG A 154 15.10 -27.03 21.27
N VAL A 155 15.69 -25.96 21.81
CA VAL A 155 16.88 -26.06 22.68
C VAL A 155 16.87 -24.89 23.67
N GLY A 156 17.00 -25.23 24.96
CA GLY A 156 17.41 -24.33 26.05
C GLY A 156 16.28 -23.69 26.83
#